data_AF-A0A0G0UEY9-F1
#
_entry.id   AF-A0A0G0UEY9-F1
#
_cell.length_a   1.000
_cell.length_b   1.000
_cell.length_c   1.000
_cell.angle_alpha   90.00
_cell.angle_beta   90.00
_cell.angle_gamma   90.00
#
_symmetry.space_group_name_H-M   'P 1'
#
loop_
_entity.id
_entity.type
_entity.pdbx_description
1 polymer ?
#
loop_
_entity_poly.entity_id
_entity_poly.type
_entity_poly.pdbx_seq_one_letter_code
_entity_poly.pdbx_strand_id
1 'polypeptide(L)'
;MKLFSDIRNIILIGLIALILFGVCYKYLEYTSLRSISDLLASTERQEIGLIEEHGKLSEKAYELFSKILTDEKTSNEEKLKLFVELEGLASQTLNNEENYIKTLESNKQKYEKLSFRTNLLVGKRGSIAKQLLDNQNRYYDNELNSAKDSYVADTMFSQLITIFKDNIALTDYDERAQKTGNDYYAENFIDIASLEKYGRSDFKFKEEDQIKKLYPYGYESLKKYKDYFGSYYAVVKDFVAGDLESAGYKYSRIQETAANLNIDFDKFIEEGDDRKKDLAKNTIETVTNKVNAINTFQEEDLGSYPALPKISKWKEDLVLCQLYAYKSQFYNLITGKYPEATNFDELLIQLSQVAPKTDDVDRKFDKSVIKFTNNDKEITFECTDKEDSKTFVFKTPK
;
A
#
# COMPACT_ATOMS: atom_id res chain seq x y z
N MET A 1 -44.17 27.46 -56.50
CA MET A 1 -44.83 27.16 -55.20
C MET A 1 -44.30 25.89 -54.54
N LYS A 2 -44.20 24.74 -55.24
CA LYS A 2 -43.62 23.48 -54.70
C LYS A 2 -42.19 23.63 -54.18
N LEU A 3 -41.28 24.21 -54.97
CA LEU A 3 -39.86 24.39 -54.61
C LEU A 3 -39.64 25.15 -53.28
N PHE A 4 -40.44 26.19 -53.02
CA PHE A 4 -40.40 26.95 -51.76
C PHE A 4 -40.92 26.15 -50.57
N SER A 5 -41.95 25.32 -50.79
CA SER A 5 -42.46 24.39 -49.75
C SER A 5 -41.45 23.30 -49.43
N ASP A 6 -40.74 22.79 -50.44
CA ASP A 6 -39.74 21.73 -50.29
C ASP A 6 -38.49 22.25 -49.55
N ILE A 7 -37.99 23.44 -49.90
CA ILE A 7 -36.88 24.10 -49.18
C ILE A 7 -37.25 24.38 -47.72
N ARG A 8 -38.47 24.90 -47.46
CA ARG A 8 -38.96 25.13 -46.10
C ARG A 8 -38.97 23.83 -45.28
N ASN A 9 -39.46 22.74 -45.85
CA ASN A 9 -39.53 21.45 -45.17
C ASN A 9 -38.12 20.88 -44.89
N ILE A 10 -37.18 21.02 -45.82
CA ILE A 10 -35.78 20.62 -45.61
C ILE A 10 -35.13 21.41 -44.46
N ILE A 11 -35.32 22.74 -44.43
CA ILE A 11 -34.83 23.59 -43.34
C ILE A 11 -35.44 23.17 -42.00
N LEU A 12 -36.75 22.89 -41.99
CA LEU A 12 -37.48 22.52 -40.77
C LEU A 12 -37.03 21.14 -40.24
N ILE A 13 -36.82 20.16 -41.12
CA ILE A 13 -36.24 18.85 -40.77
C ILE A 13 -34.80 19.01 -40.26
N GLY A 14 -33.99 19.86 -40.92
CA GLY A 14 -32.62 20.15 -40.49
C GLY A 14 -32.56 20.79 -39.10
N LEU A 15 -33.48 21.71 -38.80
CA LEU A 15 -33.62 22.32 -37.46
C LEU A 15 -34.03 21.29 -36.41
N ILE A 16 -35.00 20.43 -36.71
CA ILE A 16 -35.40 19.35 -35.79
C ILE A 16 -34.22 18.40 -35.53
N ALA A 17 -33.48 18.01 -36.57
CA ALA A 17 -32.30 17.16 -36.42
C ALA A 17 -31.21 17.83 -35.56
N LEU A 18 -30.96 19.13 -35.71
CA LEU A 18 -30.03 19.88 -34.88
C LEU A 18 -30.48 19.95 -33.41
N ILE A 19 -31.77 20.17 -33.15
CA ILE A 19 -32.32 20.17 -31.79
C ILE A 19 -32.15 18.78 -31.15
N LEU A 20 -32.53 17.73 -31.87
CA LEU A 20 -32.36 16.35 -31.40
C LEU A 20 -30.89 16.03 -31.13
N PHE A 21 -29.98 16.42 -32.04
CA PHE A 21 -28.55 16.22 -31.85
C PHE A 21 -28.03 16.96 -30.61
N GLY A 22 -28.49 18.20 -30.37
CA GLY A 22 -28.13 18.96 -29.18
C GLY A 22 -28.61 18.32 -27.88
N VAL A 23 -29.86 17.82 -27.85
CA VAL A 23 -30.42 17.11 -26.69
C VAL A 23 -29.68 15.79 -26.45
N CYS A 24 -29.45 14.99 -27.49
CA CYS A 24 -28.68 13.75 -27.40
C CYS A 24 -27.25 13.99 -26.92
N TYR A 25 -26.57 15.02 -27.43
CA TYR A 25 -25.24 15.40 -26.97
C TYR A 25 -25.25 15.79 -25.49
N LYS A 26 -26.21 16.60 -25.04
CA LYS A 26 -26.30 17.00 -23.62
C LYS A 26 -26.60 15.83 -22.70
N TYR A 27 -27.40 14.87 -23.13
CA TYR A 27 -27.62 13.64 -22.40
C TYR A 27 -26.36 12.75 -22.34
N LEU A 28 -25.60 12.65 -23.45
CA LEU A 28 -24.32 11.95 -23.48
C LEU A 28 -23.26 12.62 -22.56
N GLU A 29 -23.21 13.95 -22.55
CA GLU A 29 -22.35 14.75 -21.66
C GLU A 29 -22.68 14.48 -20.19
N TYR A 30 -23.98 14.57 -19.83
CA TYR A 30 -24.46 14.30 -18.48
C TYR A 30 -24.16 12.86 -18.05
N THR A 31 -24.50 11.86 -18.86
CA THR A 31 -24.28 10.46 -18.51
C THR A 31 -22.80 10.12 -18.35
N SER A 32 -21.93 10.68 -19.19
CA SER A 32 -20.48 10.47 -19.08
C SER A 32 -19.91 11.06 -17.79
N LEU A 33 -20.24 12.32 -17.46
CA LEU A 33 -19.80 12.96 -16.21
C LEU A 33 -20.36 12.25 -14.98
N ARG A 34 -21.64 11.83 -15.03
CA ARG A 34 -22.26 11.09 -13.94
C ARG A 34 -21.59 9.73 -13.74
N SER A 35 -21.28 9.01 -14.83
CA SER A 35 -20.53 7.74 -14.73
C SER A 35 -19.15 7.92 -14.13
N ILE A 36 -18.43 9.00 -14.44
CA ILE A 36 -17.13 9.31 -13.81
C ILE A 36 -17.32 9.55 -12.31
N SER A 37 -18.26 10.42 -11.92
CA SER A 37 -18.54 10.74 -10.52
C SER A 37 -18.99 9.51 -9.72
N ASP A 38 -19.95 8.74 -10.24
CA ASP A 38 -20.46 7.53 -9.59
C ASP A 38 -19.34 6.47 -9.45
N LEU A 39 -18.49 6.31 -10.48
CA LEU A 39 -17.36 5.40 -10.42
C LEU A 39 -16.35 5.84 -9.36
N LEU A 40 -15.95 7.11 -9.35
CA LEU A 40 -15.03 7.68 -8.36
C LEU A 40 -15.52 7.47 -6.94
N ALA A 41 -16.79 7.76 -6.68
CA ALA A 41 -17.36 7.51 -5.36
C ALA A 41 -17.29 6.04 -4.93
N SER A 42 -17.56 5.12 -5.86
CA SER A 42 -17.54 3.69 -5.56
C SER A 42 -16.12 3.14 -5.38
N THR A 43 -15.16 3.57 -6.19
CA THR A 43 -13.78 3.06 -6.15
C THR A 43 -13.04 3.59 -4.94
N GLU A 44 -13.22 4.88 -4.60
CA GLU A 44 -12.57 5.50 -3.45
C GLU A 44 -12.94 4.80 -2.13
N ARG A 45 -14.22 4.44 -1.95
CA ARG A 45 -14.69 3.70 -0.77
C ARG A 45 -14.06 2.31 -0.65
N GLN A 46 -13.97 1.61 -1.77
CA GLN A 46 -13.39 0.27 -1.80
C GLN A 46 -11.90 0.33 -1.47
N GLU A 47 -11.19 1.28 -2.06
CA GLU A 47 -9.75 1.46 -1.90
C GLU A 47 -9.39 1.89 -0.47
N ILE A 48 -10.06 2.91 0.08
CA ILE A 48 -9.85 3.38 1.45
C ILE A 48 -10.12 2.28 2.48
N GLY A 49 -11.14 1.44 2.26
CA GLY A 49 -11.41 0.32 3.16
C GLY A 49 -10.24 -0.66 3.25
N LEU A 50 -9.59 -0.96 2.13
CA LEU A 50 -8.44 -1.86 2.06
C LEU A 50 -7.17 -1.22 2.66
N ILE A 51 -6.98 0.08 2.46
CA ILE A 51 -5.86 0.82 3.06
C ILE A 51 -6.00 0.89 4.58
N GLU A 52 -7.20 1.16 5.09
CA GLU A 52 -7.46 1.17 6.53
C GLU A 52 -7.24 -0.21 7.16
N GLU A 53 -7.67 -1.28 6.48
CA GLU A 53 -7.43 -2.66 6.91
C GLU A 53 -5.94 -3.00 6.92
N HIS A 54 -5.19 -2.62 5.88
CA HIS A 54 -3.73 -2.75 5.83
C HIS A 54 -3.10 -2.09 7.06
N GLY A 55 -3.42 -0.81 7.32
CA GLY A 55 -2.88 -0.06 8.45
C GLY A 55 -3.12 -0.75 9.81
N LYS A 56 -4.32 -1.30 10.03
CA LYS A 56 -4.66 -2.04 11.26
C LYS A 56 -3.89 -3.35 11.41
N LEU A 57 -3.65 -4.06 10.32
CA LEU A 57 -2.88 -5.30 10.34
C LEU A 57 -1.40 -5.01 10.61
N SER A 58 -0.83 -4.00 9.95
CA SER A 58 0.55 -3.58 10.12
C SER A 58 0.83 -3.02 11.51
N GLU A 59 -0.09 -2.24 12.10
CA GLU A 59 -0.01 -1.77 13.50
C GLU A 59 0.10 -2.95 14.47
N LYS A 60 -0.80 -3.93 14.36
CA LYS A 60 -0.78 -5.14 15.20
C LYS A 60 0.49 -5.97 15.02
N ALA A 61 0.95 -6.13 13.79
CA ALA A 61 2.17 -6.87 13.48
C ALA A 61 3.39 -6.18 14.10
N TYR A 62 3.48 -4.85 14.00
CA TYR A 62 4.55 -4.05 14.60
C TYR A 62 4.54 -4.12 16.13
N GLU A 63 3.38 -3.96 16.77
CA GLU A 63 3.24 -4.08 18.23
C GLU A 63 3.70 -5.45 18.72
N LEU A 64 3.28 -6.51 18.04
CA LEU A 64 3.65 -7.88 18.38
C LEU A 64 5.14 -8.13 18.16
N PHE A 65 5.71 -7.68 17.04
CA PHE A 65 7.13 -7.80 16.75
C PHE A 65 7.99 -7.06 17.79
N SER A 66 7.63 -5.82 18.12
CA SER A 66 8.31 -5.01 19.14
C SER A 66 8.26 -5.69 20.51
N LYS A 67 7.10 -6.26 20.89
CA LYS A 67 6.97 -7.05 22.13
C LYS A 67 7.90 -8.25 22.15
N ILE A 68 8.00 -9.01 21.05
CA ILE A 68 8.88 -10.18 20.94
C ILE A 68 10.36 -9.80 21.15
N LEU A 69 10.79 -8.66 20.59
CA LEU A 69 12.18 -8.23 20.65
C LEU A 69 12.57 -7.59 21.99
N THR A 70 11.64 -6.91 22.66
CA THR A 70 11.95 -6.12 23.87
C THR A 70 11.70 -6.86 25.18
N ASP A 71 10.90 -7.93 25.17
CA ASP A 71 10.61 -8.71 26.37
C ASP A 71 11.67 -9.81 26.61
N GLU A 72 12.73 -9.45 27.33
CA GLU A 72 13.82 -10.35 27.72
C GLU A 72 13.37 -11.50 28.63
N LYS A 73 12.21 -11.40 29.29
CA LYS A 73 11.72 -12.41 30.23
C LYS A 73 10.86 -13.48 29.57
N THR A 74 10.50 -13.30 28.30
CA THR A 74 9.70 -14.26 27.55
C THR A 74 10.57 -15.48 27.19
N SER A 75 10.11 -16.69 27.56
CA SER A 75 10.79 -17.93 27.21
C SER A 75 10.81 -18.17 25.70
N ASN A 76 11.75 -18.96 25.20
CA ASN A 76 11.82 -19.30 23.77
C ASN A 76 10.53 -19.99 23.28
N GLU A 77 9.91 -20.85 24.08
CA GLU A 77 8.63 -21.49 23.75
C GLU A 77 7.51 -20.45 23.54
N GLU A 78 7.43 -19.44 24.42
CA GLU A 78 6.43 -18.38 24.29
C GLU A 78 6.75 -17.47 23.09
N LYS A 79 8.03 -17.14 22.87
CA LYS A 79 8.45 -16.39 21.67
C LYS A 79 8.07 -17.11 20.38
N LEU A 80 8.21 -18.44 20.32
CA LEU A 80 7.78 -19.23 19.16
C LEU A 80 6.28 -19.11 18.89
N LYS A 81 5.44 -19.13 19.93
CA LYS A 81 3.98 -18.93 19.78
C LYS A 81 3.66 -17.54 19.25
N LEU A 82 4.31 -16.51 19.79
CA LEU A 82 4.15 -15.12 19.32
C LEU A 82 4.62 -14.96 17.86
N PHE A 83 5.70 -15.64 17.45
CA PHE A 83 6.14 -15.64 16.06
C PHE A 83 5.14 -16.33 15.12
N VAL A 84 4.48 -17.39 15.54
CA VAL A 84 3.40 -18.03 14.75
C VAL A 84 2.22 -17.07 14.56
N GLU A 85 1.84 -16.34 15.61
CA GLU A 85 0.80 -15.31 15.50
C GLU A 85 1.23 -14.18 14.55
N LEU A 86 2.49 -13.74 14.65
CA LEU A 86 3.07 -12.72 13.78
C LEU A 86 3.12 -13.16 12.30
N GLU A 87 3.48 -14.41 12.02
CA GLU A 87 3.40 -14.97 10.65
C GLU A 87 1.96 -14.98 10.12
N GLY A 88 0.97 -15.23 10.99
CA GLY A 88 -0.44 -15.14 10.67
C GLY A 88 -0.86 -13.71 10.27
N LEU A 89 -0.41 -12.70 11.02
CA LEU A 89 -0.65 -11.29 10.71
C LEU A 89 0.06 -10.84 9.42
N ALA A 90 1.32 -11.26 9.22
CA ALA A 90 2.07 -10.98 8.00
C ALA A 90 1.39 -11.58 6.77
N SER A 91 0.85 -12.81 6.89
CA SER A 91 0.09 -13.46 5.82
C SER A 91 -1.20 -12.72 5.49
N GLN A 92 -1.91 -12.21 6.50
CA GLN A 92 -3.11 -11.39 6.30
C GLN A 92 -2.78 -10.06 5.61
N THR A 93 -1.67 -9.42 6.01
CA THR A 93 -1.18 -8.17 5.40
C THR A 93 -0.89 -8.38 3.92
N LEU A 94 -0.15 -9.44 3.57
CA LEU A 94 0.14 -9.81 2.18
C LEU A 94 -1.13 -10.09 1.36
N ASN A 95 -2.10 -10.81 1.93
CA ASN A 95 -3.36 -11.09 1.25
C ASN A 95 -4.17 -9.81 1.02
N ASN A 96 -4.18 -8.89 1.98
CA ASN A 96 -4.83 -7.59 1.83
C ASN A 96 -4.17 -6.77 0.72
N GLU A 97 -2.83 -6.76 0.65
CA GLU A 97 -2.08 -6.06 -0.41
C GLU A 97 -2.35 -6.66 -1.80
N GLU A 98 -2.40 -7.98 -1.94
CA GLU A 98 -2.80 -8.64 -3.20
C GLU A 98 -4.22 -8.27 -3.63
N ASN A 99 -5.16 -8.19 -2.66
CA ASN A 99 -6.52 -7.76 -2.91
C ASN A 99 -6.61 -6.28 -3.31
N TYR A 100 -5.75 -5.44 -2.72
CA TYR A 100 -5.62 -4.04 -3.08
C TYR A 100 -5.12 -3.87 -4.50
N ILE A 101 -4.03 -4.55 -4.89
CA ILE A 101 -3.50 -4.54 -6.26
C ILE A 101 -4.57 -4.99 -7.26
N LYS A 102 -5.27 -6.11 -7.02
CA LYS A 102 -6.36 -6.59 -7.89
C LYS A 102 -7.51 -5.58 -8.01
N THR A 103 -7.82 -4.90 -6.90
CA THR A 103 -8.85 -3.84 -6.87
C THR A 103 -8.45 -2.65 -7.73
N LEU A 104 -7.20 -2.17 -7.59
CA LEU A 104 -6.66 -1.09 -8.40
C LEU A 104 -6.65 -1.45 -9.90
N GLU A 105 -6.20 -2.66 -10.27
CA GLU A 105 -6.20 -3.12 -11.66
C GLU A 105 -7.61 -3.20 -12.26
N SER A 106 -8.57 -3.73 -11.49
CA SER A 106 -9.98 -3.79 -11.89
C SER A 106 -10.58 -2.39 -12.05
N ASN A 107 -10.30 -1.48 -11.12
CA ASN A 107 -10.82 -0.12 -11.17
C ASN A 107 -10.22 0.68 -12.33
N LYS A 108 -8.90 0.58 -12.56
CA LYS A 108 -8.24 1.17 -13.72
C LYS A 108 -8.92 0.77 -15.03
N GLN A 109 -9.20 -0.52 -15.23
CA GLN A 109 -9.92 -1.00 -16.42
C GLN A 109 -11.33 -0.42 -16.56
N LYS A 110 -12.03 -0.14 -15.46
CA LYS A 110 -13.35 0.52 -15.50
C LYS A 110 -13.22 1.96 -16.00
N TYR A 111 -12.20 2.71 -15.58
CA TYR A 111 -11.94 4.06 -16.06
C TYR A 111 -11.48 4.10 -17.52
N GLU A 112 -10.63 3.18 -17.94
CA GLU A 112 -10.20 3.08 -19.34
C GLU A 112 -11.38 2.94 -20.30
N LYS A 113 -12.42 2.17 -19.91
CA LYS A 113 -13.68 2.01 -20.68
C LYS A 113 -14.49 3.31 -20.81
N LEU A 114 -14.34 4.27 -19.90
CA LEU A 114 -15.01 5.57 -19.98
C LEU A 114 -14.33 6.54 -20.95
N SER A 115 -13.07 6.29 -21.33
CA SER A 115 -12.26 7.18 -22.17
C SER A 115 -12.91 7.47 -23.52
N PHE A 116 -13.46 6.46 -24.20
CA PHE A 116 -14.06 6.65 -25.52
C PHE A 116 -15.20 7.67 -25.50
N ARG A 117 -16.16 7.54 -24.57
CA ARG A 117 -17.30 8.46 -24.47
C ARG A 117 -16.86 9.85 -24.02
N THR A 118 -15.91 9.91 -23.11
CA THR A 118 -15.38 11.17 -22.57
C THR A 118 -14.59 11.95 -23.62
N ASN A 119 -13.90 11.25 -24.53
CA ASN A 119 -13.16 11.88 -25.63
C ASN A 119 -14.06 12.63 -26.62
N LEU A 120 -15.31 12.19 -26.77
CA LEU A 120 -16.32 12.85 -27.62
C LEU A 120 -16.86 14.15 -27.00
N LEU A 121 -16.61 14.41 -25.72
CA LEU A 121 -17.07 15.61 -25.05
C LEU A 121 -16.25 16.83 -25.46
N VAL A 122 -16.94 17.92 -25.76
CA VAL A 122 -16.38 19.22 -26.13
C VAL A 122 -16.79 20.31 -25.13
N GLY A 123 -16.07 21.44 -25.16
CA GLY A 123 -16.29 22.56 -24.25
C GLY A 123 -15.77 22.30 -22.84
N LYS A 124 -16.13 23.18 -21.90
CA LYS A 124 -15.58 23.22 -20.53
C LYS A 124 -15.80 21.93 -19.74
N ARG A 125 -17.03 21.41 -19.77
CA ARG A 125 -17.41 20.13 -19.15
C ARG A 125 -16.63 18.96 -19.70
N GLY A 126 -16.46 18.91 -21.03
CA GLY A 126 -15.65 17.89 -21.68
C GLY A 126 -14.18 17.98 -21.29
N SER A 127 -13.62 19.19 -21.18
CA SER A 127 -12.25 19.41 -20.74
C SER A 127 -12.01 18.89 -19.32
N ILE A 128 -12.90 19.21 -18.38
CA ILE A 128 -12.78 18.74 -17.00
C ILE A 128 -12.99 17.22 -16.89
N ALA A 129 -13.93 16.65 -17.65
CA ALA A 129 -14.12 15.19 -17.67
C ALA A 129 -12.86 14.46 -18.14
N LYS A 130 -12.19 14.97 -19.18
CA LYS A 130 -10.91 14.44 -19.68
C LYS A 130 -9.81 14.56 -18.63
N GLN A 131 -9.68 15.73 -18.01
CA GLN A 131 -8.70 15.96 -16.94
C GLN A 131 -8.90 15.02 -15.75
N LEU A 132 -10.14 14.79 -15.33
CA LEU A 132 -10.46 13.85 -14.25
C LEU A 132 -10.07 12.41 -14.59
N LEU A 133 -10.39 11.94 -15.81
CA LEU A 133 -9.98 10.62 -16.27
C LEU A 133 -8.46 10.48 -16.37
N ASP A 134 -7.78 11.48 -16.94
CA ASP A 134 -6.32 11.47 -17.09
C ASP A 134 -5.63 11.44 -15.72
N ASN A 135 -6.09 12.25 -14.77
CA ASN A 135 -5.59 12.23 -13.40
C ASN A 135 -5.86 10.89 -12.71
N GLN A 136 -7.05 10.31 -12.88
CA GLN A 136 -7.39 9.04 -12.26
C GLN A 136 -6.55 7.87 -12.84
N ASN A 137 -6.33 7.84 -14.15
CA ASN A 137 -5.47 6.85 -14.78
C ASN A 137 -4.02 6.96 -14.29
N ARG A 138 -3.50 8.19 -14.19
CA ARG A 138 -2.17 8.44 -13.61
C ARG A 138 -2.08 8.03 -12.14
N TYR A 139 -3.15 8.26 -11.37
CA TYR A 139 -3.22 7.82 -9.98
C TYR A 139 -3.08 6.30 -9.92
N TYR A 140 -3.83 5.56 -10.74
CA TYR A 140 -3.69 4.10 -10.76
C TYR A 140 -2.33 3.62 -11.23
N ASP A 141 -1.69 4.30 -12.18
CA ASP A 141 -0.31 3.96 -12.58
C ASP A 141 0.68 4.11 -11.41
N ASN A 142 0.58 5.21 -10.67
CA ASN A 142 1.44 5.47 -9.52
C ASN A 142 1.14 4.53 -8.36
N GLU A 143 -0.14 4.37 -8.01
CA GLU A 143 -0.59 3.57 -6.87
C GLU A 143 -0.32 2.08 -7.10
N LEU A 144 -0.47 1.57 -8.33
CA LEU A 144 -0.09 0.19 -8.64
C LEU A 144 1.40 -0.05 -8.50
N ASN A 145 2.24 0.92 -8.85
CA ASN A 145 3.68 0.81 -8.65
C ASN A 145 4.03 0.83 -7.15
N SER A 146 3.37 1.71 -6.37
CA SER A 146 3.51 1.78 -4.92
C SER A 146 3.10 0.48 -4.23
N ALA A 147 1.89 -0.02 -4.52
CA ALA A 147 1.37 -1.26 -3.95
C ALA A 147 2.25 -2.47 -4.32
N LYS A 148 2.77 -2.54 -5.55
CA LYS A 148 3.68 -3.62 -5.96
C LYS A 148 5.04 -3.55 -5.26
N ASP A 149 5.59 -2.35 -5.04
CA ASP A 149 6.82 -2.18 -4.25
C ASP A 149 6.60 -2.53 -2.77
N SER A 150 5.45 -2.13 -2.19
CA SER A 150 5.03 -2.49 -0.84
C SER A 150 4.86 -4.00 -0.67
N TYR A 151 4.20 -4.68 -1.60
CA TYR A 151 4.03 -6.13 -1.59
C TYR A 151 5.37 -6.88 -1.53
N VAL A 152 6.38 -6.39 -2.26
CA VAL A 152 7.73 -6.99 -2.24
C VAL A 152 8.41 -6.74 -0.90
N ALA A 153 8.29 -5.54 -0.33
CA ALA A 153 8.79 -5.24 1.01
C ALA A 153 8.12 -6.13 2.08
N ASP A 154 6.80 -6.22 2.09
CA ASP A 154 6.03 -7.04 3.02
C ASP A 154 6.39 -8.52 2.88
N THR A 155 6.63 -8.98 1.66
CA THR A 155 7.08 -10.36 1.41
C THR A 155 8.45 -10.58 2.02
N MET A 156 9.39 -9.64 1.84
CA MET A 156 10.71 -9.69 2.45
C MET A 156 10.64 -9.70 3.98
N PHE A 157 9.86 -8.81 4.59
CA PHE A 157 9.64 -8.79 6.05
C PHE A 157 9.02 -10.09 6.55
N SER A 158 8.06 -10.66 5.81
CA SER A 158 7.48 -11.96 6.13
C SER A 158 8.52 -13.09 6.10
N GLN A 159 9.44 -13.10 5.12
CA GLN A 159 10.54 -14.07 5.11
C GLN A 159 11.48 -13.88 6.30
N LEU A 160 11.76 -12.63 6.69
CA LEU A 160 12.59 -12.32 7.85
C LEU A 160 11.95 -12.79 9.16
N ILE A 161 10.64 -12.63 9.32
CA ILE A 161 9.87 -13.16 10.47
C ILE A 161 10.04 -14.68 10.57
N THR A 162 9.91 -15.40 9.45
CA THR A 162 10.12 -16.85 9.43
C THR A 162 11.57 -17.22 9.80
N ILE A 163 12.55 -16.45 9.34
CA ILE A 163 13.96 -16.64 9.71
C ILE A 163 14.18 -16.46 11.21
N PHE A 164 13.60 -15.43 11.83
CA PHE A 164 13.75 -15.22 13.27
C PHE A 164 13.07 -16.31 14.09
N LYS A 165 11.90 -16.79 13.65
CA LYS A 165 11.25 -17.95 14.24
C LYS A 165 12.15 -19.19 14.18
N ASP A 166 12.69 -19.49 12.99
CA ASP A 166 13.60 -20.63 12.78
C ASP A 166 14.88 -20.47 13.64
N ASN A 167 15.38 -19.24 13.82
CA ASN A 167 16.54 -18.95 14.68
C ASN A 167 16.25 -19.19 16.18
N ILE A 168 15.06 -18.81 16.66
CA ILE A 168 14.67 -19.09 18.06
C ILE A 168 14.50 -20.59 18.29
N ALA A 169 13.89 -21.31 17.35
CA ALA A 169 13.76 -22.77 17.44
C ALA A 169 15.14 -23.44 17.53
N LEU A 170 16.08 -23.00 16.68
CA LEU A 170 17.47 -23.44 16.72
C LEU A 170 18.15 -23.12 18.05
N THR A 171 17.98 -21.90 18.57
CA THR A 171 18.58 -21.49 19.84
C THR A 171 18.05 -22.33 21.01
N ASP A 172 16.73 -22.58 21.05
CA ASP A 172 16.11 -23.44 22.08
C ASP A 172 16.64 -24.88 22.00
N TYR A 173 16.79 -25.42 20.78
CA TYR A 173 17.37 -26.73 20.54
C TYR A 173 18.80 -26.83 21.07
N ASP A 174 19.66 -25.86 20.75
CA ASP A 174 21.06 -25.83 21.19
C ASP A 174 21.19 -25.70 22.71
N GLU A 175 20.39 -24.83 23.33
CA GLU A 175 20.40 -24.65 24.79
C GLU A 175 19.99 -25.93 25.52
N ARG A 176 19.01 -26.67 25.00
CA ARG A 176 18.59 -27.95 25.59
C ARG A 176 19.63 -29.05 25.37
N ALA A 177 20.27 -29.09 24.20
CA ALA A 177 21.36 -30.00 23.91
C ALA A 177 22.55 -29.79 24.85
N GLN A 178 22.93 -28.54 25.11
CA GLN A 178 24.01 -28.19 26.05
C GLN A 178 23.70 -28.62 27.50
N LYS A 179 22.43 -28.56 27.92
CA LYS A 179 22.00 -28.95 29.28
C LYS A 179 21.90 -30.48 29.45
N THR A 180 21.49 -31.19 28.40
CA THR A 180 21.11 -32.61 28.46
C THR A 180 22.23 -33.56 27.97
N GLY A 181 23.16 -33.06 27.16
CA GLY A 181 24.27 -33.82 26.60
C GLY A 181 24.04 -34.25 25.15
N ASN A 182 25.06 -34.89 24.57
CA ASN A 182 25.13 -35.15 23.12
C ASN A 182 23.99 -36.04 22.57
N ASP A 183 23.43 -36.93 23.39
CA ASP A 183 22.32 -37.82 23.00
C ASP A 183 21.06 -37.02 22.62
N TYR A 184 20.91 -35.81 23.17
CA TYR A 184 19.81 -34.90 22.85
C TYR A 184 19.74 -34.57 21.35
N TYR A 185 20.90 -34.40 20.69
CA TYR A 185 20.94 -34.05 19.28
C TYR A 185 20.26 -35.12 18.43
N ALA A 186 20.51 -36.39 18.73
CA ALA A 186 19.93 -37.53 18.01
C ALA A 186 18.45 -37.73 18.35
N GLU A 187 18.09 -37.65 19.63
CA GLU A 187 16.71 -37.88 20.10
C GLU A 187 15.74 -36.80 19.62
N ASN A 188 16.20 -35.56 19.45
CA ASN A 188 15.36 -34.40 19.16
C ASN A 188 15.68 -33.74 17.80
N PHE A 189 16.36 -34.45 16.88
CA PHE A 189 16.70 -33.91 15.55
C PHE A 189 15.50 -33.37 14.76
N ILE A 190 14.29 -33.90 15.04
CA ILE A 190 13.04 -33.44 14.42
C ILE A 190 12.73 -31.96 14.72
N ASP A 191 13.22 -31.42 15.83
CA ASP A 191 12.95 -30.05 16.27
C ASP A 191 13.55 -29.00 15.31
N ILE A 192 14.61 -29.37 14.58
CA ILE A 192 15.26 -28.51 13.58
C ILE A 192 14.93 -28.92 12.13
N ALA A 193 13.95 -29.80 11.92
CA ALA A 193 13.59 -30.28 10.58
C ALA A 193 13.12 -29.17 9.64
N SER A 194 12.58 -28.06 10.17
CA SER A 194 12.21 -26.90 9.36
C SER A 194 13.41 -26.27 8.63
N LEU A 195 14.64 -26.50 9.11
CA LEU A 195 15.86 -25.94 8.53
C LEU A 195 16.35 -26.69 7.29
N GLU A 196 15.91 -27.94 7.07
CA GLU A 196 16.32 -28.77 5.92
C GLU A 196 16.16 -28.03 4.59
N LYS A 197 15.05 -27.29 4.47
CA LYS A 197 14.69 -26.55 3.25
C LYS A 197 15.82 -25.61 2.80
N TYR A 198 16.57 -25.00 3.73
CA TYR A 198 17.61 -24.02 3.42
C TYR A 198 18.84 -24.64 2.75
N GLY A 199 19.11 -25.93 2.98
CA GLY A 199 20.21 -26.66 2.35
C GLY A 199 19.91 -27.16 0.93
N ARG A 200 18.65 -27.06 0.46
CA ARG A 200 18.26 -27.55 -0.86
C ARG A 200 18.56 -26.51 -1.95
N SER A 201 19.12 -26.96 -3.08
CA SER A 201 19.46 -26.08 -4.20
C SER A 201 18.25 -25.45 -4.91
N ASP A 202 17.07 -26.07 -4.78
CA ASP A 202 15.82 -25.62 -5.37
C ASP A 202 15.00 -24.68 -4.45
N PHE A 203 15.37 -24.56 -3.17
CA PHE A 203 14.69 -23.65 -2.26
C PHE A 203 14.96 -22.20 -2.65
N LYS A 204 13.88 -21.45 -2.84
CA LYS A 204 13.87 -20.01 -3.07
C LYS A 204 12.92 -19.34 -2.10
N PHE A 205 13.26 -18.13 -1.68
CA PHE A 205 12.32 -17.27 -0.96
C PHE A 205 11.16 -16.88 -1.88
N LYS A 206 9.99 -16.57 -1.30
CA LYS A 206 8.87 -16.00 -2.07
C LYS A 206 9.30 -14.65 -2.66
N GLU A 207 8.98 -14.40 -3.93
CA GLU A 207 9.40 -13.18 -4.68
C GLU A 207 10.93 -12.93 -4.68
N GLU A 208 11.77 -13.97 -4.60
CA GLU A 208 13.23 -13.83 -4.45
C GLU A 208 13.87 -12.91 -5.51
N ASP A 209 13.45 -13.02 -6.78
CA ASP A 209 14.02 -12.23 -7.87
C ASP A 209 13.68 -10.74 -7.74
N GLN A 210 12.46 -10.42 -7.29
CA GLN A 210 11.99 -9.05 -7.05
C GLN A 210 12.64 -8.45 -5.80
N ILE A 211 12.73 -9.22 -4.71
CA ILE A 211 13.42 -8.79 -3.48
C ILE A 211 14.88 -8.49 -3.83
N LYS A 212 15.57 -9.36 -4.56
CA LYS A 212 16.97 -9.13 -4.97
C LYS A 212 17.14 -7.85 -5.80
N LYS A 213 16.15 -7.50 -6.62
CA LYS A 213 16.20 -6.31 -7.47
C LYS A 213 15.92 -5.02 -6.69
N LEU A 214 14.92 -5.03 -5.82
CA LEU A 214 14.42 -3.83 -5.14
C LEU A 214 15.05 -3.62 -3.75
N TYR A 215 15.30 -4.72 -3.04
CA TYR A 215 15.84 -4.75 -1.69
C TYR A 215 17.10 -5.65 -1.62
N PRO A 216 18.17 -5.32 -2.36
CA PRO A 216 19.38 -6.14 -2.41
C PRO A 216 20.04 -6.39 -1.05
N TYR A 217 20.02 -5.42 -0.12
CA TYR A 217 20.57 -5.60 1.21
C TYR A 217 19.66 -6.49 2.08
N GLY A 218 18.34 -6.33 1.96
CA GLY A 218 17.39 -7.26 2.55
C GLY A 218 17.58 -8.68 2.05
N TYR A 219 17.76 -8.88 0.74
CA TYR A 219 18.09 -10.18 0.15
C TYR A 219 19.42 -10.75 0.68
N GLU A 220 20.46 -9.92 0.78
CA GLU A 220 21.75 -10.34 1.35
C GLU A 220 21.58 -10.86 2.78
N SER A 221 20.74 -10.19 3.58
CA SER A 221 20.42 -10.60 4.94
C SER A 221 19.70 -11.95 4.97
N LEU A 222 18.65 -12.12 4.16
CA LEU A 222 17.94 -13.41 4.04
C LEU A 222 18.88 -14.55 3.61
N LYS A 223 19.80 -14.26 2.69
CA LYS A 223 20.77 -15.22 2.19
C LYS A 223 21.77 -15.67 3.26
N LYS A 224 22.27 -14.75 4.09
CA LYS A 224 23.19 -15.09 5.21
C LYS A 224 22.57 -16.12 6.16
N TYR A 225 21.30 -15.92 6.54
CA TYR A 225 20.57 -16.86 7.37
C TYR A 225 20.29 -18.19 6.67
N LYS A 226 19.93 -18.18 5.38
CA LYS A 226 19.80 -19.40 4.58
C LYS A 226 21.09 -20.22 4.58
N ASP A 227 22.23 -19.58 4.36
CA ASP A 227 23.53 -20.25 4.34
C ASP A 227 23.91 -20.82 5.72
N TYR A 228 23.63 -20.07 6.80
CA TYR A 228 23.82 -20.51 8.17
C TYR A 228 22.94 -21.71 8.52
N PHE A 229 21.62 -21.62 8.33
CA PHE A 229 20.70 -22.71 8.65
C PHE A 229 20.95 -23.97 7.82
N GLY A 230 21.27 -23.81 6.52
CA GLY A 230 21.64 -24.94 5.68
C GLY A 230 22.92 -25.65 6.15
N SER A 231 23.93 -24.88 6.58
CA SER A 231 25.18 -25.42 7.12
C SER A 231 24.95 -26.09 8.48
N TYR A 232 24.16 -25.45 9.35
CA TYR A 232 23.82 -25.97 10.67
C TYR A 232 23.09 -27.33 10.57
N TYR A 233 22.01 -27.40 9.79
CA TYR A 233 21.25 -28.61 9.59
C TYR A 233 22.11 -29.76 9.05
N ALA A 234 23.00 -29.47 8.09
CA ALA A 234 23.89 -30.48 7.51
C ALA A 234 24.89 -31.06 8.53
N VAL A 235 25.45 -30.23 9.43
CA VAL A 235 26.37 -30.70 10.48
C VAL A 235 25.64 -31.59 11.48
N VAL A 236 24.48 -31.16 11.99
CA VAL A 236 23.73 -31.97 12.95
C VAL A 236 23.26 -33.27 12.32
N LYS A 237 22.83 -33.25 11.06
CA LYS A 237 22.45 -34.45 10.31
C LYS A 237 23.59 -35.48 10.25
N ASP A 238 24.80 -35.05 9.89
CA ASP A 238 25.98 -35.93 9.83
C ASP A 238 26.38 -36.43 11.21
N PHE A 239 26.34 -35.56 12.22
CA PHE A 239 26.62 -35.90 13.61
C PHE A 239 25.67 -36.98 14.12
N VAL A 240 24.36 -36.81 13.92
CA VAL A 240 23.33 -37.78 14.32
C VAL A 240 23.43 -39.10 13.53
N ALA A 241 23.92 -39.05 12.28
CA ALA A 241 24.21 -40.24 11.49
C ALA A 241 25.51 -40.96 11.90
N GLY A 242 26.30 -40.39 12.83
CA GLY A 242 27.57 -40.95 13.30
C GLY A 242 28.80 -40.60 12.43
N ASP A 243 28.65 -39.73 11.44
CA ASP A 243 29.74 -39.26 10.57
C ASP A 243 30.45 -38.04 11.20
N LEU A 244 31.21 -38.30 12.25
CA LEU A 244 31.91 -37.27 13.03
C LEU A 244 33.00 -36.54 12.22
N GLU A 245 33.59 -37.19 11.21
CA GLU A 245 34.61 -36.59 10.35
C GLU A 245 33.98 -35.56 9.42
N SER A 246 32.87 -35.91 8.74
CA SER A 246 32.14 -34.97 7.90
C SER A 246 31.54 -33.82 8.72
N ALA A 247 30.94 -34.12 9.88
CA ALA A 247 30.41 -33.11 10.79
C ALA A 247 31.50 -32.12 11.25
N GLY A 248 32.67 -32.63 11.64
CA GLY A 248 33.81 -31.82 12.05
C GLY A 248 34.37 -30.94 10.93
N TYR A 249 34.48 -31.46 9.71
CA TYR A 249 34.89 -30.68 8.54
C TYR A 249 33.93 -29.51 8.26
N LYS A 250 32.63 -29.78 8.31
CA LYS A 250 31.56 -28.80 8.03
C LYS A 250 31.33 -27.79 9.16
N TYR A 251 31.74 -28.10 10.39
CA TYR A 251 31.58 -27.20 11.55
C TYR A 251 32.28 -25.85 11.37
N SER A 252 33.44 -25.82 10.71
CA SER A 252 34.16 -24.59 10.37
C SER A 252 33.30 -23.59 9.58
N ARG A 253 32.44 -24.11 8.69
CA ARG A 253 31.51 -23.32 7.87
C ARG A 253 30.39 -22.69 8.71
N ILE A 254 29.91 -23.37 9.75
CA ILE A 254 28.94 -22.79 10.70
C ILE A 254 29.55 -21.56 11.37
N GLN A 255 30.77 -21.68 11.89
CA GLN A 255 31.46 -20.58 12.56
C GLN A 255 31.65 -19.37 11.64
N GLU A 256 32.04 -19.61 10.38
CA GLU A 256 32.17 -18.56 9.36
C GLU A 256 30.83 -17.86 9.07
N THR A 257 29.75 -18.63 8.89
CA THR A 257 28.42 -18.06 8.61
C THR A 257 27.80 -17.36 9.81
N ALA A 258 28.03 -17.86 11.03
CA ALA A 258 27.50 -17.29 12.27
C ALA A 258 28.10 -15.90 12.56
N ALA A 259 29.40 -15.72 12.26
CA ALA A 259 30.09 -14.45 12.45
C ALA A 259 29.53 -13.31 11.56
N ASN A 260 28.74 -13.64 10.55
CA ASN A 260 28.22 -12.71 9.55
C ASN A 260 26.70 -12.47 9.65
N LEU A 261 26.02 -12.93 10.72
CA LEU A 261 24.56 -12.86 10.84
C LEU A 261 23.99 -11.48 11.23
N ASN A 262 24.84 -10.53 11.63
CA ASN A 262 24.35 -9.22 12.07
C ASN A 262 23.65 -8.47 10.93
N ILE A 263 22.43 -7.99 11.21
CA ILE A 263 21.66 -7.11 10.34
C ILE A 263 21.78 -5.68 10.87
N ASP A 264 22.28 -4.78 10.04
CA ASP A 264 22.04 -3.34 10.19
C ASP A 264 20.57 -3.06 9.85
N PHE A 265 19.74 -2.92 10.89
CA PHE A 265 18.30 -2.73 10.74
C PHE A 265 17.93 -1.35 10.21
N ASP A 266 18.75 -0.33 10.46
CA ASP A 266 18.53 1.01 9.90
C ASP A 266 18.64 0.92 8.38
N LYS A 267 19.74 0.33 7.89
CA LYS A 267 19.92 0.07 6.45
C LYS A 267 18.84 -0.83 5.86
N PHE A 268 18.34 -1.82 6.62
CA PHE A 268 17.28 -2.72 6.17
C PHE A 268 15.94 -2.00 5.98
N ILE A 269 15.58 -1.12 6.92
CA ILE A 269 14.29 -0.41 6.93
C ILE A 269 14.31 0.75 5.93
N GLU A 270 15.42 1.49 5.86
CA GLU A 270 15.61 2.62 4.95
C GLU A 270 15.84 2.18 3.50
N GLU A 271 16.05 0.88 3.26
CA GLU A 271 16.22 0.36 1.91
C GLU A 271 14.97 0.64 1.06
N GLY A 272 15.15 1.38 -0.02
CA GLY A 272 14.07 1.76 -0.92
C GLY A 272 13.37 3.08 -0.56
N ASP A 273 13.80 3.80 0.48
CA ASP A 273 13.20 5.08 0.86
C ASP A 273 13.17 6.10 -0.27
N ASP A 274 14.22 6.18 -1.10
CA ASP A 274 14.24 7.06 -2.26
C ASP A 274 13.15 6.70 -3.28
N ARG A 275 12.91 5.40 -3.50
CA ARG A 275 11.81 4.95 -4.38
C ARG A 275 10.45 5.26 -3.77
N LYS A 276 10.28 4.98 -2.47
CA LYS A 276 9.04 5.30 -1.73
C LYS A 276 8.75 6.80 -1.79
N LYS A 277 9.77 7.65 -1.64
CA LYS A 277 9.66 9.12 -1.78
C LYS A 277 9.20 9.52 -3.17
N ASP A 278 9.81 8.97 -4.22
CA ASP A 278 9.43 9.29 -5.61
C ASP A 278 8.00 8.85 -5.93
N LEU A 279 7.61 7.64 -5.52
CA LEU A 279 6.25 7.12 -5.69
C LEU A 279 5.24 7.98 -4.93
N ALA A 280 5.54 8.30 -3.67
CA ALA A 280 4.68 9.12 -2.83
C ALA A 280 4.47 10.52 -3.40
N LYS A 281 5.55 11.15 -3.86
CA LYS A 281 5.48 12.46 -4.52
C LYS A 281 4.54 12.43 -5.72
N ASN A 282 4.67 11.45 -6.61
CA ASN A 282 3.84 11.34 -7.80
C ASN A 282 2.36 11.07 -7.47
N THR A 283 2.08 10.24 -6.47
CA THR A 283 0.71 10.01 -5.98
C THR A 283 0.11 11.29 -5.39
N ILE A 284 0.84 12.00 -4.52
CA ILE A 284 0.38 13.25 -3.91
C ILE A 284 0.08 14.31 -4.98
N GLU A 285 0.96 14.50 -5.97
CA GLU A 285 0.74 15.44 -7.07
C GLU A 285 -0.53 15.09 -7.86
N THR A 286 -0.72 13.81 -8.15
CA THR A 286 -1.85 13.35 -8.96
C THR A 286 -3.18 13.48 -8.22
N VAL A 287 -3.21 13.12 -6.92
CA VAL A 287 -4.38 13.29 -6.06
C VAL A 287 -4.71 14.78 -5.89
N THR A 288 -3.71 15.64 -5.69
CA THR A 288 -3.90 17.10 -5.61
C THR A 288 -4.54 17.64 -6.90
N ASN A 289 -4.05 17.22 -8.07
CA ASN A 289 -4.61 17.60 -9.37
C ASN A 289 -6.05 17.07 -9.57
N LYS A 290 -6.34 15.85 -9.09
CA LYS A 290 -7.69 15.26 -9.09
C LYS A 290 -8.65 16.12 -8.28
N VAL A 291 -8.28 16.49 -7.04
CA VAL A 291 -9.09 17.33 -6.15
C VAL A 291 -9.30 18.71 -6.75
N ASN A 292 -8.26 19.35 -7.29
CA ASN A 292 -8.40 20.66 -7.94
C ASN A 292 -9.40 20.63 -9.12
N ALA A 293 -9.42 19.55 -9.91
CA ALA A 293 -10.37 19.38 -11.00
C ALA A 293 -11.81 19.19 -10.49
N ILE A 294 -12.00 18.46 -9.38
CA ILE A 294 -13.28 18.33 -8.68
C ILE A 294 -13.75 19.71 -8.17
N ASN A 295 -12.87 20.48 -7.55
CA ASN A 295 -13.21 21.79 -6.99
C ASN A 295 -13.61 22.78 -8.09
N THR A 296 -12.87 22.78 -9.19
CA THR A 296 -13.24 23.56 -10.39
C THR A 296 -14.61 23.14 -10.93
N PHE A 297 -14.91 21.83 -10.97
CA PHE A 297 -16.22 21.34 -11.41
C PHE A 297 -17.37 21.84 -10.53
N GLN A 298 -17.15 21.87 -9.22
CA GLN A 298 -18.16 22.32 -8.23
C GLN A 298 -18.33 23.84 -8.22
N GLU A 299 -17.23 24.60 -8.17
CA GLU A 299 -17.22 26.08 -8.14
C GLU A 299 -17.93 26.68 -9.36
N GLU A 300 -17.78 26.05 -10.52
CA GLU A 300 -18.37 26.51 -11.77
C GLU A 300 -19.76 25.92 -12.05
N ASP A 301 -20.33 25.19 -11.09
CA ASP A 301 -21.64 24.54 -11.15
C ASP A 301 -21.84 23.66 -12.41
N LEU A 302 -20.78 22.97 -12.84
CA LEU A 302 -20.79 22.20 -14.08
C LEU A 302 -21.65 20.94 -14.01
N GLY A 303 -22.00 20.50 -12.79
CA GLY A 303 -22.88 19.37 -12.53
C GLY A 303 -24.37 19.67 -12.70
N SER A 304 -24.76 20.92 -12.92
CA SER A 304 -26.15 21.33 -13.08
C SER A 304 -26.63 21.20 -14.52
N TYR A 305 -27.72 20.47 -14.70
CA TYR A 305 -28.38 20.24 -15.99
C TYR A 305 -29.88 20.54 -15.88
N PRO A 306 -30.49 21.19 -16.88
CA PRO A 306 -31.94 21.36 -16.89
C PRO A 306 -32.66 20.00 -16.84
N ALA A 307 -33.61 19.86 -15.91
CA ALA A 307 -34.44 18.66 -15.73
C ALA A 307 -33.69 17.34 -15.45
N LEU A 308 -32.41 17.39 -15.06
CA LEU A 308 -31.63 16.23 -14.65
C LEU A 308 -31.07 16.44 -13.24
N PRO A 309 -30.91 15.37 -12.43
CA PRO A 309 -30.26 15.46 -11.12
C PRO A 309 -28.87 16.07 -11.18
N LYS A 310 -28.50 16.87 -10.17
CA LYS A 310 -27.14 17.44 -10.05
C LYS A 310 -26.11 16.32 -9.84
N ILE A 311 -24.97 16.44 -10.52
CA ILE A 311 -23.81 15.56 -10.32
C ILE A 311 -23.01 16.06 -9.11
N SER A 312 -22.95 15.28 -8.02
CA SER A 312 -22.32 15.70 -6.76
C SER A 312 -21.61 14.58 -5.98
N LYS A 313 -21.43 13.38 -6.57
CA LYS A 313 -20.82 12.24 -5.86
C LYS A 313 -19.30 12.20 -6.07
N TRP A 314 -18.59 13.21 -5.60
CA TRP A 314 -17.14 13.33 -5.84
C TRP A 314 -16.26 12.79 -4.69
N LYS A 315 -16.85 12.45 -3.53
CA LYS A 315 -16.16 11.91 -2.33
C LYS A 315 -14.88 12.64 -1.94
N GLU A 316 -14.83 13.95 -2.18
CA GLU A 316 -13.66 14.80 -1.93
C GLU A 316 -13.14 14.66 -0.49
N ASP A 317 -14.05 14.66 0.50
CA ASP A 317 -13.71 14.52 1.92
C ASP A 317 -12.88 13.25 2.24
N LEU A 318 -13.21 12.13 1.58
CA LEU A 318 -12.50 10.85 1.77
C LEU A 318 -11.11 10.88 1.13
N VAL A 319 -11.03 11.39 -0.10
CA VAL A 319 -9.77 11.58 -0.85
C VAL A 319 -8.80 12.45 -0.04
N LEU A 320 -9.32 13.54 0.53
CA LEU A 320 -8.53 14.48 1.33
C LEU A 320 -8.02 13.86 2.62
N CYS A 321 -8.84 13.06 3.30
CA CYS A 321 -8.43 12.38 4.52
C CYS A 321 -7.24 11.44 4.28
N GLN A 322 -7.31 10.62 3.23
CA GLN A 322 -6.20 9.76 2.80
C GLN A 322 -4.98 10.61 2.39
N LEU A 323 -5.19 11.69 1.64
CA LEU A 323 -4.10 12.58 1.18
C LEU A 323 -3.29 13.15 2.35
N TYR A 324 -3.93 13.64 3.41
CA TYR A 324 -3.19 14.25 4.54
C TYR A 324 -2.55 13.22 5.47
N ALA A 325 -3.15 12.04 5.63
CA ALA A 325 -2.50 10.92 6.30
C ALA A 325 -1.20 10.55 5.57
N TYR A 326 -1.29 10.38 4.26
CA TYR A 326 -0.16 10.05 3.41
C TYR A 326 0.89 11.17 3.35
N LYS A 327 0.45 12.43 3.25
CA LYS A 327 1.35 13.60 3.22
C LYS A 327 2.09 13.80 4.55
N SER A 328 1.49 13.40 5.67
CA SER A 328 2.16 13.43 6.99
C SER A 328 3.27 12.38 7.09
N GLN A 329 3.05 11.18 6.57
CA GLN A 329 4.09 10.15 6.45
C GLN A 329 5.21 10.62 5.52
N PHE A 330 4.85 11.20 4.38
CA PHE A 330 5.82 11.74 3.42
C PHE A 330 6.64 12.90 4.02
N TYR A 331 6.02 13.77 4.83
CA TYR A 331 6.75 14.80 5.57
C TYR A 331 7.83 14.19 6.49
N ASN A 332 7.51 13.11 7.20
CA ASN A 332 8.48 12.40 8.03
C ASN A 332 9.62 11.81 7.19
N LEU A 333 9.30 11.15 6.06
CA LEU A 333 10.32 10.60 5.16
C LEU A 333 11.30 11.67 4.63
N ILE A 334 10.84 12.91 4.44
CA ILE A 334 11.68 14.01 3.93
C ILE A 334 12.47 14.71 5.05
N THR A 335 11.85 14.94 6.21
CA THR A 335 12.43 15.77 7.27
C THR A 335 13.08 14.96 8.40
N GLY A 336 12.83 13.65 8.45
CA GLY A 336 13.21 12.76 9.54
C GLY A 336 12.41 13.00 10.83
N LYS A 337 11.33 13.78 10.79
CA LYS A 337 10.48 14.08 11.94
C LYS A 337 9.00 14.11 11.55
N TYR A 338 8.14 13.63 12.44
CA TYR A 338 6.70 13.80 12.30
C TYR A 338 6.26 15.25 12.56
N PRO A 339 5.16 15.72 11.93
CA PRO A 339 4.59 17.03 12.24
C PRO A 339 4.20 17.19 13.72
N GLU A 340 4.56 18.32 14.31
CA GLU A 340 4.25 18.67 15.71
C GLU A 340 2.98 19.54 15.86
N ALA A 341 2.19 19.65 14.79
CA ALA A 341 0.99 20.49 14.75
C ALA A 341 -0.06 20.08 15.80
N THR A 342 -0.60 21.07 16.53
CA THR A 342 -1.62 20.82 17.58
C THR A 342 -3.04 20.79 17.03
N ASN A 343 -3.26 21.37 15.86
CA ASN A 343 -4.52 21.41 15.14
C ASN A 343 -4.29 21.26 13.64
N PHE A 344 -5.38 21.08 12.90
CA PHE A 344 -5.30 20.79 11.48
C PHE A 344 -4.79 21.96 10.64
N ASP A 345 -5.06 23.21 11.01
CA ASP A 345 -4.54 24.38 10.28
C ASP A 345 -3.02 24.49 10.42
N GLU A 346 -2.49 24.27 11.62
CA GLU A 346 -1.04 24.17 11.85
C GLU A 346 -0.41 23.03 11.06
N LEU A 347 -1.11 21.90 10.94
CA LEU A 347 -0.64 20.77 10.15
C LEU A 347 -0.48 21.18 8.69
N LEU A 348 -1.49 21.80 8.09
CA LEU A 348 -1.42 22.25 6.69
C LEU A 348 -0.23 23.20 6.46
N ILE A 349 0.04 24.11 7.40
CA ILE A 349 1.21 25.00 7.33
C ILE A 349 2.51 24.20 7.32
N GLN A 350 2.68 23.22 8.21
CA GLN A 350 3.89 22.39 8.22
C GLN A 350 4.01 21.54 6.95
N LEU A 351 2.92 20.88 6.53
CA LEU A 351 2.90 20.06 5.32
C LEU A 351 3.16 20.87 4.03
N SER A 352 2.88 22.17 4.01
CA SER A 352 3.18 23.06 2.86
C SER A 352 4.68 23.33 2.67
N GLN A 353 5.51 23.04 3.69
CA GLN A 353 6.97 23.26 3.64
C GLN A 353 7.68 22.23 2.76
N VAL A 354 7.03 21.10 2.47
CA VAL A 354 7.56 20.00 1.66
C VAL A 354 6.78 19.90 0.36
N ALA A 355 7.49 19.77 -0.77
CA ALA A 355 6.87 19.51 -2.07
C ALA A 355 6.48 18.04 -2.19
N PRO A 356 5.28 17.69 -2.69
CA PRO A 356 4.37 18.56 -3.43
C PRO A 356 3.47 19.44 -2.56
N LYS A 357 3.31 20.70 -2.95
CA LYS A 357 2.43 21.64 -2.27
C LYS A 357 0.96 21.31 -2.50
N THR A 358 0.13 21.53 -1.47
CA THR A 358 -1.33 21.34 -1.52
C THR A 358 -2.09 22.65 -1.34
N ASP A 359 -1.40 23.79 -1.28
CA ASP A 359 -1.94 25.12 -0.91
C ASP A 359 -3.22 25.52 -1.66
N ASP A 360 -3.39 25.12 -2.92
CA ASP A 360 -4.60 25.38 -3.71
C ASP A 360 -5.80 24.57 -3.23
N VAL A 361 -5.56 23.31 -2.89
CA VAL A 361 -6.56 22.42 -2.28
C VAL A 361 -6.89 22.92 -0.88
N ASP A 362 -5.85 23.22 -0.07
CA ASP A 362 -5.94 23.61 1.34
C ASP A 362 -6.86 24.82 1.58
N ARG A 363 -6.94 25.73 0.59
CA ARG A 363 -7.74 26.95 0.65
C ARG A 363 -9.22 26.76 0.28
N LYS A 364 -9.57 25.65 -0.38
CA LYS A 364 -10.87 25.48 -1.05
C LYS A 364 -11.81 24.51 -0.34
N PHE A 365 -11.27 23.52 0.38
CA PHE A 365 -12.10 22.48 1.00
C PHE A 365 -12.59 22.85 2.40
N ASP A 366 -13.71 22.25 2.81
CA ASP A 366 -14.24 22.36 4.16
C ASP A 366 -13.43 21.49 5.12
N LYS A 367 -12.56 22.12 5.91
CA LYS A 367 -11.68 21.45 6.85
C LYS A 367 -12.41 20.72 7.98
N SER A 368 -13.66 21.07 8.26
CA SER A 368 -14.44 20.45 9.34
C SER A 368 -14.80 18.98 9.09
N VAL A 369 -14.65 18.52 7.84
CA VAL A 369 -14.92 17.13 7.44
C VAL A 369 -13.81 16.15 7.89
N ILE A 370 -12.65 16.67 8.31
CA ILE A 370 -11.52 15.86 8.79
C ILE A 370 -11.31 16.16 10.27
N LYS A 371 -11.46 15.14 11.10
CA LYS A 371 -11.11 15.21 12.51
C LYS A 371 -9.66 14.78 12.67
N PHE A 372 -8.82 15.73 13.06
CA PHE A 372 -7.39 15.54 13.28
C PHE A 372 -7.07 15.48 14.77
N THR A 373 -6.25 14.50 15.16
CA THR A 373 -5.64 14.46 16.49
C THR A 373 -4.17 14.13 16.38
N ASN A 374 -3.36 14.82 17.16
CA ASN A 374 -1.92 14.61 17.22
C ASN A 374 -1.48 14.51 18.69
N ASN A 375 -0.86 13.39 19.05
CA ASN A 375 -0.33 13.17 20.40
C ASN A 375 1.11 12.62 20.34
N ASP A 376 1.70 12.29 21.48
CA ASP A 376 3.08 11.82 21.55
C ASP A 376 3.30 10.44 20.89
N LYS A 377 2.23 9.65 20.70
CA LYS A 377 2.30 8.29 20.16
C LYS A 377 1.89 8.19 18.70
N GLU A 378 0.91 8.97 18.28
CA GLU A 378 0.30 8.82 16.96
C GLU A 378 -0.30 10.14 16.42
N ILE A 379 -0.38 10.20 15.09
CA ILE A 379 -1.18 11.15 14.33
C ILE A 379 -2.38 10.39 13.76
N THR A 380 -3.59 10.92 13.97
CA THR A 380 -4.83 10.28 13.52
C THR A 380 -5.68 11.25 12.69
N PHE A 381 -6.18 10.74 11.57
CA PHE A 381 -7.14 11.38 10.68
C PHE A 381 -8.41 10.55 10.64
N GLU A 382 -9.53 11.15 11.02
CA GLU A 382 -10.83 10.51 11.02
C GLU A 382 -11.76 11.27 10.06
N CYS A 383 -12.37 10.54 9.12
CA CYS A 383 -13.38 11.08 8.22
C CYS A 383 -14.62 10.20 8.20
N THR A 384 -15.79 10.83 8.06
CA THR A 384 -17.07 10.13 7.99
C THR A 384 -17.66 10.30 6.61
N ASP A 385 -17.96 9.20 5.95
CA ASP A 385 -18.63 9.23 4.67
C ASP A 385 -20.08 9.72 4.85
N LYS A 386 -20.39 10.86 4.21
CA LYS A 386 -21.71 11.50 4.27
C LYS A 386 -22.87 10.65 3.74
N GLU A 387 -22.62 9.62 2.93
CA GLU A 387 -23.70 8.82 2.29
C GLU A 387 -24.09 7.56 3.08
N ASP A 388 -23.19 6.93 3.82
CA ASP A 388 -23.49 5.75 4.66
C ASP A 388 -23.08 5.89 6.13
N SER A 389 -22.55 7.05 6.52
CA SER A 389 -22.06 7.35 7.87
C SER A 389 -20.95 6.42 8.36
N LYS A 390 -20.27 5.69 7.48
CA LYS A 390 -19.10 4.90 7.85
C LYS A 390 -17.94 5.85 8.15
N THR A 391 -17.31 5.63 9.30
CA THR A 391 -16.10 6.36 9.71
C THR A 391 -14.87 5.54 9.34
N PHE A 392 -13.88 6.21 8.74
CA PHE A 392 -12.57 5.67 8.41
C PHE A 392 -11.52 6.37 9.26
N VAL A 393 -10.59 5.59 9.82
CA VAL A 393 -9.56 6.11 10.71
C VAL A 393 -8.18 5.72 10.18
N PHE A 394 -7.39 6.74 9.82
CA PHE A 394 -6.00 6.56 9.41
C PHE A 394 -5.09 6.97 10.54
N LYS A 395 -4.20 6.06 10.95
CA LYS A 395 -3.23 6.29 12.01
C LYS A 395 -1.82 6.25 11.45
N THR A 396 -0.96 7.12 11.98
CA THR A 396 0.47 7.11 11.74
C THR A 396 1.18 7.09 13.09
N PRO A 397 1.80 5.95 13.48
CA PRO A 397 2.64 5.86 14.68
C PRO A 397 3.82 6.83 14.59
N LYS A 398 4.21 7.44 15.71
CA LYS A 398 5.35 8.37 15.80
C LYS A 398 6.65 7.71 16.25
#